data_AF-A0A224Z1A8-F1
#
_entry.id   AF-A0A224Z1A8-F1
#
_cell.length_a   1.000
_cell.length_b   1.000
_cell.length_c   1.000
_cell.angle_alpha   90.00
_cell.angle_beta   90.00
_cell.angle_gamma   90.00
#
_symmetry.space_group_name_H-M   'P 1'
#
loop_
_entity.id
_entity.type
_entity.pdbx_description
1 polymer ?
#
loop_
_entity_poly.entity_id
_entity_poly.type
_entity_poly.pdbx_seq_one_letter_code
_entity_poly.pdbx_strand_id
1 'polypeptide(L)'
;MKQKCKNAATMPLQPRLLRKRAFVIGKSRNPCCFRGAARIPVRYRHKKKAWMTRKLFREWLVEFDERMQREGRKVALVLDNCTAHHTAQKLSNVEIFFLPPNTTAGLQPMDAGVIACFKALYRRRVLSRLALNLDISIRERRPAPDFKVSLLMAV
;
A
#
# COMPACT_ATOMS: atom_id res chain seq x y z
N MET A 1 9.13 -56.33 11.89
CA MET A 1 8.58 -55.40 12.92
C MET A 1 9.75 -54.63 13.51
N LYS A 2 9.92 -53.30 13.50
CA LYS A 2 9.05 -52.14 13.24
C LYS A 2 9.87 -51.03 12.56
N GLN A 3 9.25 -50.38 11.58
CA GLN A 3 9.64 -49.11 10.95
C GLN A 3 9.85 -48.01 12.01
N LYS A 4 10.98 -47.30 11.98
CA LYS A 4 11.11 -45.98 12.61
C LYS A 4 11.07 -44.91 11.52
N CYS A 5 9.85 -44.50 11.15
CA CYS A 5 9.62 -43.18 10.59
C CYS A 5 9.66 -42.17 11.73
N LYS A 6 10.34 -41.03 11.53
CA LYS A 6 9.92 -39.68 11.92
C LYS A 6 10.97 -38.67 11.45
N ASN A 7 10.89 -38.34 10.16
CA ASN A 7 11.33 -37.04 9.68
C ASN A 7 10.42 -36.00 10.33
N ALA A 8 10.97 -35.10 11.13
CA ALA A 8 10.31 -33.88 11.53
C ALA A 8 11.10 -32.72 10.92
N ALA A 9 10.93 -32.51 9.62
CA ALA A 9 11.26 -31.23 9.02
C ALA A 9 10.16 -30.25 9.45
N THR A 10 10.42 -29.48 10.49
CA THR A 10 9.61 -28.30 10.82
C THR A 10 9.71 -27.35 9.63
N MET A 11 8.71 -27.36 8.75
CA MET A 11 8.53 -26.33 7.73
C MET A 11 8.22 -25.02 8.45
N PRO A 12 9.07 -23.98 8.37
CA PRO A 12 8.61 -22.66 8.75
C PRO A 12 7.67 -22.18 7.63
N LEU A 13 6.37 -22.42 7.81
CA LEU A 13 5.34 -21.60 7.15
C LEU A 13 5.40 -20.21 7.78
N GLN A 14 6.45 -19.45 7.46
CA GLN A 14 6.35 -18.00 7.51
C GLN A 14 5.63 -17.62 6.21
N PRO A 15 4.38 -17.12 6.24
CA PRO A 15 3.87 -16.42 5.08
C PRO A 15 4.80 -15.22 4.91
N ARG A 16 5.72 -15.29 3.93
CA ARG A 16 6.49 -14.13 3.50
C ARG A 16 5.49 -13.12 2.98
N LEU A 17 4.98 -12.28 3.89
CA LEU A 17 4.00 -11.25 3.59
C LEU A 17 4.60 -10.40 2.49
N LEU A 18 3.91 -10.31 1.35
CA LEU A 18 4.42 -9.61 0.19
C LEU A 18 4.49 -8.12 0.49
N ARG A 19 5.63 -7.66 0.99
CA ARG A 19 5.85 -6.24 1.26
C ARG A 19 6.18 -5.54 -0.07
N LYS A 20 5.16 -5.03 -0.75
CA LYS A 20 5.33 -4.08 -1.88
C LYS A 20 5.26 -2.65 -1.34
N ARG A 21 6.05 -1.74 -1.91
CA ARG A 21 5.89 -0.31 -1.62
C ARG A 21 4.50 0.12 -2.08
N ALA A 22 3.82 0.92 -1.27
CA ALA A 22 2.53 1.48 -1.65
C ALA A 22 2.66 2.28 -2.95
N PHE A 23 1.70 2.11 -3.85
CA PHE A 23 1.60 2.90 -5.07
C PHE A 23 0.70 4.11 -4.79
N VAL A 24 1.29 5.29 -4.75
CA VAL A 24 0.63 6.53 -4.33
C VAL A 24 0.48 7.45 -5.53
N ILE A 25 -0.74 7.92 -5.75
CA ILE A 25 -1.06 8.90 -6.80
C ILE A 25 -1.39 10.22 -6.13
N GLY A 26 -0.69 11.29 -6.50
CA GLY A 26 -0.96 12.63 -5.97
C GLY A 26 -1.18 13.68 -7.06
N LYS A 27 -1.66 14.85 -6.63
CA LYS A 27 -2.00 15.98 -7.51
C LYS A 27 -0.81 16.81 -7.96
N SER A 28 0.30 16.82 -7.21
CA SER A 28 1.50 17.56 -7.60
C SER A 28 2.50 16.64 -8.28
N ARG A 29 3.19 17.12 -9.33
CA ARG A 29 4.30 16.37 -9.92
C ARG A 29 5.45 16.20 -8.93
N ASN A 30 5.75 17.27 -8.19
CA ASN A 30 6.83 17.35 -7.21
C ASN A 30 6.26 17.88 -5.88
N PRO A 31 5.69 17.01 -5.02
CA PRO A 31 5.16 17.40 -3.72
C PRO A 31 6.24 18.04 -2.83
N CYS A 32 5.89 19.13 -2.15
CA CYS A 32 6.80 19.83 -1.25
C CYS A 32 7.35 18.91 -0.15
N CYS A 33 6.54 17.96 0.33
CA CYS A 33 6.92 16.99 1.36
C CYS A 33 7.98 15.97 0.92
N PHE A 34 8.32 15.93 -0.37
CA PHE A 34 9.40 15.08 -0.89
C PHE A 34 10.69 15.87 -1.14
N ARG A 35 10.69 17.20 -0.97
CA ARG A 35 11.91 17.99 -1.14
C ARG A 35 12.95 17.59 -0.09
N GLY A 36 14.19 17.41 -0.54
CA GLY A 36 15.31 16.98 0.31
C GLY A 36 15.26 15.51 0.74
N ALA A 37 14.24 14.74 0.34
CA ALA A 37 14.18 13.31 0.67
C ALA A 37 15.10 12.50 -0.25
N ALA A 38 16.20 11.97 0.31
CA ALA A 38 17.12 11.10 -0.44
C ALA A 38 16.45 9.82 -0.95
N ARG A 39 15.47 9.29 -0.21
CA ARG A 39 14.69 8.12 -0.64
C ARG A 39 13.25 8.19 -0.15
N ILE A 40 12.31 8.07 -1.07
CA ILE A 40 10.88 8.04 -0.78
C ILE A 40 10.45 6.57 -0.59
N PRO A 41 9.79 6.20 0.53
CA PRO A 41 9.45 4.80 0.83
C PRO A 41 8.24 4.28 0.03
N VAL A 42 7.68 5.10 -0.86
CA VAL A 42 6.51 4.77 -1.70
C VAL A 42 6.85 4.93 -3.17
N ARG A 43 6.11 4.24 -4.04
CA ARG A 43 6.16 4.47 -5.49
C ARG A 43 5.15 5.56 -5.83
N TYR A 44 5.61 6.72 -6.30
CA TYR A 44 4.76 7.88 -6.54
C TYR A 44 4.49 8.13 -8.03
N ARG A 45 3.25 8.52 -8.34
CA ARG A 45 2.83 9.00 -9.66
C ARG A 45 1.96 10.24 -9.50
N HIS A 46 1.97 11.10 -10.53
CA HIS A 46 1.20 12.34 -10.55
C HIS A 46 0.02 12.25 -11.53
N LYS A 47 -1.14 12.69 -11.07
CA LYS A 47 -2.32 12.95 -11.92
C LYS A 47 -3.08 14.15 -11.37
N LYS A 48 -3.55 15.07 -12.23
CA LYS A 48 -4.28 16.29 -11.82
C LYS A 48 -5.42 16.02 -10.83
N LYS A 49 -6.21 14.96 -11.04
CA LYS A 49 -7.32 14.55 -10.15
C LYS A 49 -6.90 13.59 -9.03
N ALA A 50 -5.66 13.11 -9.03
CA ALA A 50 -5.14 12.07 -8.13
C ALA A 50 -5.94 10.76 -8.13
N TRP A 51 -6.61 10.43 -9.23
CA TRP A 51 -7.36 9.18 -9.39
C TRP A 51 -6.52 8.12 -10.10
N MET A 52 -6.86 6.86 -9.85
CA MET A 52 -6.37 5.74 -10.65
C MET A 52 -6.86 5.89 -12.10
N THR A 53 -6.02 5.48 -13.05
CA THR A 53 -6.38 5.46 -14.47
C THR A 53 -5.97 4.12 -15.06
N ARG A 54 -6.60 3.71 -16.17
CA ARG A 54 -6.24 2.47 -16.88
C ARG A 54 -4.75 2.37 -17.18
N LYS A 55 -4.12 3.47 -17.60
CA LYS A 55 -2.67 3.52 -17.88
C LYS A 55 -1.85 3.22 -16.63
N LEU A 56 -2.11 3.95 -15.52
CA LEU A 56 -1.38 3.76 -14.27
C LEU A 56 -1.59 2.37 -13.67
N PHE A 57 -2.82 1.85 -13.76
CA PHE A 57 -3.15 0.51 -13.30
C PHE A 57 -2.41 -0.55 -14.13
N ARG A 58 -2.40 -0.43 -15.46
CA ARG A 58 -1.64 -1.33 -16.35
C ARG A 58 -0.15 -1.33 -16.00
N GLU A 59 0.47 -0.16 -15.86
CA GLU A 59 1.88 -0.04 -15.48
C GLU A 59 2.16 -0.74 -14.13
N TRP A 60 1.27 -0.57 -13.15
CA TRP A 60 1.42 -1.23 -11.86
C TRP A 60 1.24 -2.75 -11.93
N LEU A 61 0.30 -3.21 -12.77
CA LEU A 61 -0.08 -4.61 -12.92
C LEU A 61 1.02 -5.42 -13.62
N VAL A 62 1.64 -4.89 -14.68
CA VAL A 62 2.77 -5.53 -15.36
C VAL A 62 3.94 -5.72 -14.40
N GLU A 63 4.33 -4.67 -13.67
CA GLU A 63 5.40 -4.78 -12.66
C GLU A 63 5.04 -5.72 -11.50
N PHE A 64 3.74 -5.89 -11.22
CA PHE A 64 3.29 -6.85 -10.22
C PHE A 64 3.45 -8.28 -10.72
N ASP A 65 3.03 -8.56 -11.95
CA ASP A 65 3.16 -9.87 -12.60
C ASP A 65 4.63 -10.29 -12.71
N GLU A 66 5.50 -9.42 -13.25
CA GLU A 66 6.95 -9.67 -13.34
C GLU A 66 7.58 -9.96 -11.98
N ARG A 67 7.08 -9.32 -10.92
CA ARG A 67 7.54 -9.61 -9.56
C ARG A 67 7.08 -10.98 -9.11
N MET A 68 5.83 -11.35 -9.35
CA MET A 68 5.32 -12.68 -8.99
C MET A 68 6.07 -13.77 -9.75
N GLN A 69 6.39 -13.52 -11.02
CA GLN A 69 7.22 -14.39 -11.84
C GLN A 69 8.63 -14.56 -11.23
N ARG A 70 9.32 -13.46 -10.90
CA ARG A 70 10.64 -13.51 -10.25
C ARG A 70 10.63 -14.19 -8.89
N GLU A 71 9.53 -14.08 -8.14
CA GLU A 71 9.35 -14.77 -6.87
C GLU A 71 8.88 -16.23 -7.03
N GLY A 72 8.60 -16.69 -8.26
CA GLY A 72 8.09 -18.05 -8.53
C GLY A 72 6.68 -18.30 -8.00
N ARG A 73 5.85 -17.25 -7.90
CA ARG A 73 4.53 -17.29 -7.27
C ARG A 73 3.43 -17.11 -8.31
N LYS A 74 2.33 -17.84 -8.16
CA LYS A 74 1.06 -17.54 -8.83
C LYS A 74 0.06 -16.99 -7.82
N VAL A 75 -0.64 -15.92 -8.16
CA VAL A 75 -1.55 -15.22 -7.23
C VAL A 75 -2.85 -14.82 -7.92
N ALA A 76 -3.94 -14.85 -7.15
CA ALA A 76 -5.21 -14.26 -7.52
C ALA A 76 -5.29 -12.81 -6.98
N LEU A 77 -5.61 -11.86 -7.86
CA LEU A 77 -5.81 -10.46 -7.52
C LEU A 77 -7.31 -10.13 -7.62
N VAL A 78 -7.94 -9.91 -6.46
CA VAL A 78 -9.36 -9.53 -6.37
C VAL A 78 -9.49 -8.00 -6.40
N LEU A 79 -10.31 -7.48 -7.31
CA LEU A 79 -10.52 -6.05 -7.54
C LEU A 79 -12.00 -5.69 -7.54
N ASP A 80 -12.31 -4.43 -7.26
CA ASP A 80 -13.63 -3.87 -7.51
C ASP A 80 -13.87 -3.70 -9.02
N ASN A 81 -15.15 -3.66 -9.42
CA ASN A 81 -15.54 -3.48 -10.82
C ASN A 81 -15.44 -2.01 -11.26
N CYS A 82 -14.25 -1.41 -11.15
CA CYS A 82 -13.98 -0.04 -11.59
C CYS A 82 -13.47 0.00 -13.03
N THR A 83 -13.93 0.98 -13.80
CA THR A 83 -13.53 1.18 -15.20
C THR A 83 -12.02 1.34 -15.40
N ALA A 84 -11.29 1.79 -14.37
CA ALA A 84 -9.84 1.91 -14.40
C ALA A 84 -9.10 0.56 -14.37
N HIS A 85 -9.74 -0.50 -13.89
CA HIS A 85 -9.14 -1.83 -13.75
C HIS A 85 -9.28 -2.70 -14.99
N HIS A 86 -10.18 -2.33 -15.90
CA HIS A 86 -10.33 -3.00 -17.19
C HIS A 86 -9.15 -2.71 -18.11
N THR A 87 -8.18 -3.63 -18.13
CA THR A 87 -7.01 -3.61 -18.99
C THR A 87 -6.82 -4.96 -19.69
N ALA A 88 -6.67 -4.94 -21.01
CA ALA A 88 -6.30 -6.13 -21.78
C ALA A 88 -4.78 -6.33 -21.67
N GLN A 89 -4.33 -7.04 -20.63
CA GLN A 89 -2.94 -7.41 -20.44
C GLN A 89 -2.83 -8.93 -20.35
N LYS A 90 -1.92 -9.53 -21.12
CA LYS A 90 -1.55 -10.93 -20.94
C LYS A 90 -0.64 -11.02 -19.70
N LEU A 91 -1.09 -11.76 -18.68
CA LEU A 91 -0.38 -11.96 -17.41
C LEU A 91 0.00 -13.45 -17.31
N SER A 92 1.14 -13.72 -16.67
CA SER A 92 1.70 -15.07 -16.57
C SER A 92 1.52 -15.69 -15.17
N ASN A 93 1.55 -14.85 -14.14
CA ASN A 93 1.62 -15.25 -12.74
C ASN A 93 0.51 -14.60 -11.89
N VAL A 94 -0.23 -13.64 -12.44
CA VAL A 94 -1.34 -12.96 -11.78
C VAL A 94 -2.63 -13.24 -12.54
N GLU A 95 -3.62 -13.77 -11.84
CA GLU A 95 -4.98 -13.93 -12.34
C GLU A 95 -5.89 -12.88 -11.68
N ILE A 96 -6.73 -12.20 -12.47
CA ILE A 96 -7.58 -11.10 -11.97
C ILE A 96 -9.02 -11.59 -11.81
N PHE A 97 -9.59 -11.33 -10.63
CA PHE A 97 -10.99 -11.57 -10.33
C PHE A 97 -11.68 -10.25 -9.99
N PHE A 98 -12.80 -9.97 -10.65
CA PHE A 98 -13.60 -8.79 -10.36
C PHE A 98 -14.76 -9.16 -9.44
N LEU A 99 -14.96 -8.35 -8.41
CA LEU A 99 -16.16 -8.41 -7.60
C LEU A 99 -17.38 -7.98 -8.43
N PRO A 100 -18.60 -8.46 -8.11
CA PRO A 100 -19.82 -8.01 -8.76
C PRO A 100 -19.97 -6.48 -8.73
N PRO A 101 -20.62 -5.87 -9.75
CA PRO A 101 -20.97 -4.47 -9.68
C PRO A 101 -21.81 -4.18 -8.42
N ASN A 102 -21.62 -3.01 -7.81
CA ASN A 102 -22.32 -2.58 -6.60
C ASN A 102 -22.15 -3.49 -5.37
N THR A 103 -21.02 -4.22 -5.29
CA THR A 103 -20.65 -4.96 -4.08
C THR A 103 -20.58 -3.97 -2.90
N THR A 104 -21.34 -4.25 -1.84
CA THR A 104 -21.36 -3.41 -0.63
C THR A 104 -19.99 -3.38 0.02
N ALA A 105 -19.63 -2.25 0.63
CA ALA A 105 -18.33 -2.04 1.28
C ALA A 105 -17.96 -3.14 2.30
N GLY A 106 -18.96 -3.80 2.92
CA GLY A 106 -18.73 -4.91 3.85
C GLY A 106 -18.14 -6.18 3.21
N LEU A 107 -18.32 -6.38 1.90
CA LEU A 107 -17.78 -7.52 1.16
C LEU A 107 -16.43 -7.22 0.50
N GLN A 108 -16.05 -5.95 0.40
CA GLN A 108 -14.77 -5.53 -0.18
C GLN A 108 -13.72 -5.52 0.93
N PRO A 109 -12.71 -6.41 0.93
CA PRO A 109 -11.77 -6.53 2.05
C PRO A 109 -11.03 -5.23 2.39
N MET A 110 -10.80 -4.39 1.38
CA MET A 110 -10.19 -3.07 1.55
C MET A 110 -11.07 -2.14 2.39
N ASP A 111 -12.36 -2.08 2.07
CA ASP A 111 -13.34 -1.23 2.74
C ASP A 111 -13.84 -1.82 4.07
N ALA A 112 -13.82 -3.15 4.20
CA ALA A 112 -14.24 -3.90 5.39
C ALA A 112 -13.30 -3.73 6.61
N GLY A 113 -12.16 -3.05 6.47
CA GLY A 113 -11.34 -2.68 7.64
C GLY A 113 -9.90 -2.32 7.34
N VAL A 114 -9.33 -2.75 6.20
CA VAL A 114 -7.93 -2.45 5.87
C VAL A 114 -7.71 -0.95 5.75
N ILE A 115 -8.59 -0.23 5.03
CA ILE A 115 -8.51 1.22 4.89
C ILE A 115 -8.67 1.92 6.24
N ALA A 116 -9.65 1.51 7.05
CA ALA A 116 -9.91 2.09 8.37
C ALA A 116 -8.69 1.91 9.31
N CYS A 117 -8.15 0.69 9.37
CA CYS A 117 -6.96 0.38 10.16
C CYS A 117 -5.74 1.16 9.67
N PHE A 118 -5.53 1.25 8.35
CA PHE A 118 -4.44 2.04 7.78
C PHE A 118 -4.56 3.52 8.16
N LYS A 119 -5.75 4.13 8.02
CA LYS A 119 -6.00 5.51 8.42
C LYS A 119 -5.71 5.72 9.91
N ALA A 120 -6.19 4.82 10.79
CA ALA A 120 -5.98 4.91 12.23
C ALA A 120 -4.48 4.83 12.61
N LEU A 121 -3.77 3.84 12.06
CA LEU A 121 -2.33 3.66 12.30
C LEU A 121 -1.51 4.83 11.75
N TYR A 122 -1.87 5.37 10.59
CA TYR A 122 -1.21 6.54 10.02
C TYR A 122 -1.41 7.78 10.91
N ARG A 123 -2.65 8.06 11.33
CA ARG A 123 -2.96 9.17 12.25
C ARG A 123 -2.18 9.06 13.56
N ARG A 124 -2.18 7.87 14.18
CA ARG A 124 -1.41 7.62 15.40
C ARG A 124 0.08 7.93 15.23
N ARG A 125 0.68 7.49 14.12
CA ARG A 125 2.10 7.76 13.82
C ARG A 125 2.40 9.25 13.61
N VAL A 126 1.52 9.96 12.91
CA VAL A 126 1.66 11.42 12.70
C VAL A 126 1.60 12.14 14.05
N LEU A 127 0.57 11.89 14.86
CA LEU A 127 0.41 12.51 16.17
C LEU A 127 1.58 12.21 17.11
N SER A 128 2.04 10.95 17.15
CA SER A 128 3.20 10.57 17.97
C SER A 128 4.45 11.35 17.56
N ARG A 129 4.66 11.57 16.25
CA ARG A 129 5.81 12.32 15.76
C ARG A 129 5.71 13.82 16.05
N LEU A 130 4.50 14.38 15.99
CA LEU A 130 4.26 15.78 16.38
C LEU A 130 4.53 15.98 17.86
N ALA A 131 4.01 15.10 18.73
CA ALA A 131 4.23 15.15 20.17
C ALA A 131 5.73 15.07 20.51
N LEU A 132 6.45 14.10 19.94
CA LEU A 132 7.90 13.98 20.14
C LEU A 132 8.67 15.24 19.72
N ASN A 133 8.31 15.82 18.58
CA ASN A 133 8.97 17.04 18.13
C ASN A 133 8.65 18.24 19.02
N LEU A 134 7.40 18.36 19.52
CA LEU A 134 7.02 19.39 20.49
C LEU A 134 7.80 19.23 21.80
N ASP A 135 7.90 18.00 22.33
CA ASP A 135 8.68 17.70 23.53
C ASP A 135 10.16 18.10 23.36
N ILE A 136 10.76 17.79 22.20
CA ILE A 136 12.13 18.19 21.86
C ILE A 136 12.24 19.72 21.81
N SER A 137 11.32 20.41 21.13
CA SER A 137 11.35 21.88 21.04
C SER A 137 11.22 22.56 22.40
N ILE A 138 10.36 22.04 23.30
CA ILE A 138 10.22 22.53 24.67
C ILE A 138 11.52 22.34 25.45
N ARG A 139 12.11 21.14 25.38
CA ARG A 139 13.38 20.83 26.07
C ARG A 139 14.55 21.69 25.59
N GLU A 140 14.64 21.91 24.29
CA GLU A 140 15.73 22.67 23.66
C GLU A 140 15.47 24.19 23.63
N ARG A 141 14.34 24.69 24.18
CA ARG A 141 13.88 26.09 24.08
C ARG A 141 13.90 26.65 22.65
N ARG A 142 13.65 25.81 21.65
CA ARG A 142 13.56 26.24 20.26
C ARG A 142 12.15 26.80 20.00
N PRO A 143 12.01 27.78 19.09
CA PRO A 143 10.69 28.23 18.64
C PRO A 143 9.89 27.03 18.15
N ALA A 144 8.59 27.02 18.46
CA ALA A 144 7.71 25.92 18.10
C ALA A 144 7.84 25.63 16.59
N PRO A 145 7.96 24.35 16.18
CA PRO A 145 8.12 24.04 14.77
C PRO A 145 6.89 24.52 14.00
N ASP A 146 7.09 25.14 12.83
CA ASP A 146 6.00 25.47 11.89
C ASP A 146 5.40 24.17 11.33
N PHE A 147 4.49 23.56 12.09
CA PHE A 147 3.79 22.35 11.70
C PHE A 147 2.65 22.69 10.76
N LYS A 148 2.97 22.87 9.47
CA LYS A 148 1.95 22.79 8.40
C LYS A 148 1.55 21.34 8.17
N VAL A 149 0.78 20.79 9.10
CA VAL A 149 0.01 19.56 8.87
C VAL A 149 -1.29 20.00 8.23
N SER A 150 -1.41 19.88 6.90
CA SER A 150 -2.72 20.04 6.27
C SER A 150 -3.65 18.99 6.86
N LEU A 151 -4.59 19.43 7.69
CA LEU A 151 -5.63 18.64 8.36
C LEU A 151 -6.69 18.11 7.36
N LEU A 152 -6.29 17.86 6.12
CA LEU A 152 -7.15 17.45 5.02
C LEU A 152 -6.94 15.97 4.75
N MET A 153 -7.61 15.17 5.58
CA MET A 153 -8.60 14.16 5.19
C MET A 153 -8.99 13.39 6.46
N ALA A 154 -9.64 14.10 7.38
CA ALA A 154 -10.32 13.51 8.53
C ALA A 154 -11.79 13.21 8.19
N VAL A 155 -12.00 12.50 7.07
CA VAL A 155 -13.20 11.68 6.80
C VAL A 155 -12.70 10.40 6.10
#